data_AF-A0A2W4MNU5-F1
#
_entry.id   AF-A0A2W4MNU5-F1
#
_cell.length_a   1.000
_cell.length_b   1.000
_cell.length_c   1.000
_cell.angle_alpha   90.00
_cell.angle_beta   90.00
_cell.angle_gamma   90.00
#
_symmetry.space_group_name_H-M   'P 1'
#
loop_
_entity.id
_entity.type
_entity.pdbx_description
1 polymer ?
#
loop_
_entity_poly.entity_id
_entity_poly.type
_entity_poly.pdbx_seq_one_letter_code
_entity_poly.pdbx_strand_id
1 'polypeptide(L)'
;MTGNRERDNAPTGGAPGTGAPPGGTAGADGAAWGASAGQAGHPAAAPGAPTPAARPARESRVEMMELVLPNDANPLGNILGGKVMHLMDIAAAMAASRHSRRVCVTASVDSIDFLRPIKVGQAILLEAQVTDAARTSMEVRVNVYSENLRTGERHHTATAFFTFVALDEDGRPTPVPAVIAETPEEKRLQEEARERRRARLLRTGRLKDAAGGARTPQAVGGEASAAAAGGGGHPGDRGPKGAGVGGEEPAAEKSR
;
A
#
# COMPACT_ATOMS: atom_id res chain seq x y z
N MET A 1 -74.91 -20.52 -26.27
CA MET A 1 -74.71 -21.97 -26.46
C MET A 1 -73.34 -22.31 -25.94
N THR A 2 -73.31 -23.16 -24.88
CA THR A 2 -72.20 -23.97 -24.32
C THR A 2 -70.86 -23.28 -24.01
N GLY A 3 -70.29 -23.33 -22.80
CA GLY A 3 -70.56 -24.14 -21.61
C GLY A 3 -69.54 -23.78 -20.50
N ASN A 4 -69.89 -24.17 -19.28
CA ASN A 4 -69.46 -23.61 -18.00
C ASN A 4 -68.54 -24.58 -17.21
N ARG A 5 -67.85 -24.05 -16.18
CA ARG A 5 -67.43 -24.68 -14.90
C ARG A 5 -66.16 -25.54 -14.77
N GLU A 6 -65.25 -24.99 -13.96
CA GLU A 6 -64.75 -25.51 -12.67
C GLU A 6 -64.87 -27.01 -12.37
N ARG A 7 -63.73 -27.60 -11.95
CA ARG A 7 -63.68 -28.54 -10.83
C ARG A 7 -62.36 -28.38 -10.06
N ASP A 8 -62.51 -27.94 -8.81
CA ASP A 8 -61.62 -28.26 -7.70
C ASP A 8 -61.56 -29.78 -7.49
N ASN A 9 -60.36 -30.32 -7.22
CA ASN A 9 -60.18 -31.35 -6.19
C ASN A 9 -58.68 -31.51 -5.84
N ALA A 10 -58.31 -31.13 -4.63
CA ALA A 10 -57.22 -31.75 -3.87
C ALA A 10 -57.90 -32.56 -2.75
N PRO A 11 -57.36 -33.70 -2.30
CA PRO A 11 -56.39 -33.58 -1.21
C PRO A 11 -55.29 -34.69 -1.09
N THR A 12 -54.21 -34.30 -0.40
CA THR A 12 -53.41 -35.06 0.58
C THR A 12 -52.57 -36.29 0.17
N GLY A 13 -51.25 -36.17 0.42
CA GLY A 13 -50.51 -37.18 1.19
C GLY A 13 -49.25 -37.77 0.52
N GLY A 14 -48.06 -37.40 1.00
CA GLY A 14 -46.85 -38.21 0.86
C GLY A 14 -45.58 -37.47 0.42
N ALA A 15 -44.86 -36.86 1.36
CA ALA A 15 -43.40 -36.74 1.32
C ALA A 15 -42.85 -37.71 2.40
N PRO A 16 -41.56 -38.12 2.42
CA PRO A 16 -40.42 -37.58 1.68
C PRO A 16 -39.50 -38.65 1.04
N GLY A 17 -38.74 -38.26 0.02
CA GLY A 17 -37.72 -39.11 -0.61
C GLY A 17 -36.54 -38.26 -1.07
N THR A 18 -35.72 -37.85 -0.12
CA THR A 18 -34.43 -37.19 -0.34
C THR A 18 -33.44 -38.19 -0.95
N GLY A 19 -33.33 -38.20 -2.28
CA GLY A 19 -32.25 -38.90 -2.99
C GLY A 19 -31.02 -38.00 -3.09
N ALA A 20 -30.11 -38.14 -2.12
CA ALA A 20 -28.77 -37.57 -2.21
C ALA A 20 -27.97 -38.24 -3.34
N PRO A 21 -27.20 -37.51 -4.17
CA PRO A 21 -26.24 -38.13 -5.06
C PRO A 21 -25.05 -38.74 -4.28
N PRO A 22 -24.47 -39.85 -4.75
CA PRO A 22 -23.42 -40.58 -4.04
C PRO A 22 -22.11 -39.78 -3.95
N GLY A 23 -21.51 -39.85 -2.76
CA GLY A 23 -20.27 -39.16 -2.41
C GLY A 23 -19.08 -39.60 -3.24
N GLY A 24 -18.55 -38.66 -4.01
CA GLY A 24 -17.15 -38.67 -4.45
C GLY A 24 -16.33 -37.87 -3.46
N THR A 25 -15.44 -38.55 -2.72
CA THR A 25 -14.40 -37.92 -1.91
C THR A 25 -13.36 -37.29 -2.83
N ALA A 26 -13.60 -36.06 -3.27
CA ALA A 26 -12.57 -35.20 -3.82
C ALA A 26 -11.82 -34.56 -2.63
N GLY A 27 -10.50 -34.77 -2.60
CA GLY A 27 -9.61 -34.36 -1.52
C GLY A 27 -9.81 -32.91 -1.12
N ALA A 28 -10.14 -32.73 0.15
CA ALA A 28 -10.09 -31.46 0.83
C ALA A 28 -8.62 -31.10 1.08
N ASP A 29 -7.99 -30.39 0.15
CA ASP A 29 -6.85 -29.53 0.47
C ASP A 29 -7.40 -28.17 0.94
N GLY A 30 -8.23 -28.26 1.99
CA GLY A 30 -8.54 -27.12 2.84
C GLY A 30 -7.30 -26.82 3.66
N ALA A 31 -6.45 -25.92 3.15
CA ALA A 31 -5.49 -25.22 3.99
C ALA A 31 -6.29 -24.39 5.00
N ALA A 32 -6.66 -25.04 6.10
CA ALA A 32 -7.19 -24.41 7.28
C ALA A 32 -6.15 -23.38 7.75
N TRP A 33 -6.47 -22.10 7.62
CA TRP A 33 -5.81 -21.06 8.40
C TRP A 33 -6.32 -21.19 9.84
N GLY A 34 -5.88 -22.27 10.49
CA GLY A 34 -6.11 -22.57 11.88
C GLY A 34 -5.48 -21.48 12.72
N ALA A 35 -6.30 -20.87 13.57
CA ALA A 35 -5.87 -19.92 14.56
C ALA A 35 -4.77 -20.53 15.45
N SER A 36 -3.54 -20.05 15.25
CA SER A 36 -2.62 -19.79 16.35
C SER A 36 -2.16 -18.34 16.22
N ALA A 37 -2.86 -17.44 16.92
CA ALA A 37 -2.35 -16.12 17.23
C ALA A 37 -1.12 -16.28 18.14
N GLY A 38 0.03 -16.51 17.51
CA GLY A 38 1.31 -16.71 18.16
C GLY A 38 2.41 -16.30 17.18
N GLN A 39 2.76 -15.01 17.20
CA GLN A 39 4.05 -14.48 16.78
C GLN A 39 4.69 -15.16 15.54
N ALA A 40 3.98 -15.19 14.40
CA ALA A 40 4.62 -15.57 13.14
C ALA A 40 5.42 -14.36 12.63
N GLY A 41 6.74 -14.39 12.85
CA GLY A 41 7.68 -13.46 12.24
C GLY A 41 7.50 -13.45 10.73
N HIS A 42 7.58 -12.27 10.12
CA HIS A 42 7.49 -12.15 8.66
C HIS A 42 8.62 -12.99 8.04
N PRO A 43 8.35 -13.79 6.99
CA PRO A 43 9.40 -14.54 6.31
C PRO A 43 10.54 -13.59 5.91
N ALA A 44 11.76 -13.96 6.29
CA ALA A 44 12.95 -13.19 5.97
C ALA A 44 13.07 -13.05 4.44
N ALA A 45 13.33 -11.84 3.97
CA ALA A 45 13.39 -11.55 2.56
C ALA A 45 14.52 -12.32 1.86
N ALA A 46 14.30 -12.70 0.60
CA ALA A 46 15.33 -13.35 -0.21
C ALA A 46 16.60 -12.47 -0.28
N PRO A 47 17.79 -13.00 0.06
CA PRO A 47 19.04 -12.25 -0.04
C PRO A 47 19.45 -12.09 -1.51
N GLY A 48 19.67 -10.85 -1.95
CA GLY A 48 20.41 -10.55 -3.19
C GLY A 48 19.62 -10.22 -4.45
N ALA A 49 18.27 -10.20 -4.42
CA ALA A 49 17.51 -9.75 -5.59
C ALA A 49 17.77 -8.26 -5.89
N PRO A 50 18.04 -7.88 -7.16
CA PRO A 50 18.30 -6.49 -7.52
C PRO A 50 17.06 -5.62 -7.30
N THR A 51 17.26 -4.41 -6.76
CA THR A 51 16.17 -3.44 -6.62
C THR A 51 15.71 -2.98 -8.01
N PRO A 52 14.42 -3.10 -8.35
CA PRO A 52 13.88 -2.60 -9.61
C PRO A 52 14.09 -1.10 -9.78
N ALA A 53 14.11 -0.63 -11.03
CA ALA A 53 14.16 0.81 -11.33
C ALA A 53 12.94 1.53 -10.73
N ALA A 54 13.16 2.75 -10.22
CA ALA A 54 12.11 3.57 -9.62
C ALA A 54 11.03 3.94 -10.66
N ARG A 55 9.79 4.08 -10.19
CA ARG A 55 8.62 4.32 -11.06
C ARG A 55 7.78 5.50 -10.57
N PRO A 56 7.23 6.32 -11.46
CA PRO A 56 6.32 7.40 -11.09
C PRO A 56 5.06 6.91 -10.38
N ALA A 57 4.64 7.65 -9.34
CA ALA A 57 3.41 7.34 -8.60
C ALA A 57 2.19 7.23 -9.52
N ARG A 58 2.10 8.05 -10.58
CA ARG A 58 1.00 8.04 -11.56
C ARG A 58 0.80 6.69 -12.25
N GLU A 59 1.84 5.88 -12.44
CA GLU A 59 1.73 4.58 -13.11
C GLU A 59 0.96 3.54 -12.29
N SER A 60 0.88 3.75 -10.98
CA SER A 60 0.15 2.89 -10.05
C SER A 60 -1.35 3.21 -9.95
N ARG A 61 -1.80 4.36 -10.49
CA ARG A 61 -3.17 4.86 -10.30
C ARG A 61 -4.22 3.88 -10.81
N VAL A 62 -5.18 3.57 -9.96
CA VAL A 62 -6.35 2.74 -10.25
C VAL A 62 -7.59 3.52 -9.91
N GLU A 63 -8.55 3.51 -10.83
CA GLU A 63 -9.90 4.02 -10.60
C GLU A 63 -10.88 2.86 -10.79
N MET A 64 -11.79 2.70 -9.84
CA MET A 64 -12.82 1.66 -9.86
C MET A 64 -14.16 2.30 -9.53
N MET A 65 -15.20 1.93 -10.28
CA MET A 65 -16.56 2.42 -10.06
C MET A 65 -17.53 1.25 -10.06
N GLU A 66 -18.41 1.21 -9.07
CA GLU A 66 -19.44 0.17 -8.94
C GLU A 66 -20.78 0.79 -8.55
N LEU A 67 -21.88 0.25 -9.09
CA LEU A 67 -23.23 0.64 -8.68
C LEU A 67 -23.58 -0.06 -7.36
N VAL A 68 -24.07 0.70 -6.37
CA VAL A 68 -24.51 0.12 -5.10
C VAL A 68 -25.86 -0.57 -5.28
N LEU A 69 -25.85 -1.90 -5.16
CA LEU A 69 -27.04 -2.74 -5.30
C LEU A 69 -27.71 -2.99 -3.94
N PRO A 70 -29.01 -3.35 -3.90
CA PRO A 70 -29.72 -3.65 -2.65
C PRO A 70 -29.05 -4.73 -1.80
N ASN A 71 -28.41 -5.73 -2.41
CA ASN A 71 -27.75 -6.83 -1.71
C ASN A 71 -26.51 -6.39 -0.91
N ASP A 72 -25.92 -5.24 -1.25
CA ASP A 72 -24.75 -4.69 -0.59
C ASP A 72 -25.10 -3.75 0.57
N ALA A 73 -26.39 -3.50 0.80
CA ALA A 73 -26.87 -2.48 1.71
C ALA A 73 -27.43 -3.03 3.02
N ASN A 74 -27.35 -2.21 4.06
CA ASN A 74 -28.05 -2.42 5.32
C ASN A 74 -29.55 -2.03 5.19
N PRO A 75 -30.38 -2.35 6.19
CA PRO A 75 -31.81 -2.01 6.17
C PRO A 75 -32.15 -0.52 6.03
N LEU A 76 -31.18 0.38 6.27
CA LEU A 76 -31.35 1.83 6.08
C LEU A 76 -31.03 2.28 4.63
N GLY A 77 -30.73 1.34 3.73
CA GLY A 77 -30.45 1.61 2.32
C GLY A 77 -29.05 2.16 2.07
N ASN A 78 -28.11 2.00 3.01
CA ASN A 78 -26.71 2.39 2.84
C ASN A 78 -25.83 1.17 2.64
N ILE A 79 -24.80 1.28 1.80
CA ILE A 79 -23.81 0.21 1.62
C ILE A 79 -23.21 -0.23 2.97
N LEU A 80 -23.01 -1.53 3.14
CA LEU A 80 -22.34 -2.10 4.30
C LEU A 80 -20.86 -1.67 4.29
N GLY A 81 -20.35 -1.22 5.43
CA GLY A 81 -18.94 -0.81 5.56
C GLY A 81 -17.97 -1.93 5.14
N GLY A 82 -18.31 -3.19 5.41
CA GLY A 82 -17.54 -4.35 4.95
C GLY A 82 -17.37 -4.42 3.43
N LYS A 83 -18.43 -4.11 2.66
CA LYS A 83 -18.36 -4.07 1.20
C LYS A 83 -17.48 -2.92 0.73
N VAL A 84 -17.56 -1.74 1.37
CA VAL A 84 -16.68 -0.60 1.04
C VAL A 84 -15.22 -1.00 1.27
N MET A 85 -14.89 -1.58 2.42
CA MET A 85 -13.52 -2.03 2.74
C MET A 85 -13.01 -3.10 1.77
N HIS A 86 -13.88 -4.03 1.37
CA HIS A 86 -13.55 -5.04 0.36
C HIS A 86 -13.17 -4.42 -0.98
N LEU A 87 -13.95 -3.45 -1.46
CA LEU A 87 -13.65 -2.73 -2.71
C LEU A 87 -12.37 -1.90 -2.60
N MET A 88 -12.13 -1.27 -1.44
CA MET A 88 -10.90 -0.51 -1.19
C MET A 88 -9.67 -1.41 -1.26
N ASP A 89 -9.71 -2.58 -0.64
CA ASP A 89 -8.60 -3.55 -0.66
C ASP A 89 -8.32 -4.03 -2.10
N ILE A 90 -9.36 -4.33 -2.89
CA ILE A 90 -9.21 -4.69 -4.31
C ILE A 90 -8.51 -3.56 -5.09
N ALA A 91 -9.02 -2.33 -4.98
CA ALA A 91 -8.44 -1.18 -5.69
C ALA A 91 -6.97 -0.95 -5.28
N ALA A 92 -6.68 -1.06 -3.99
CA ALA A 92 -5.35 -0.87 -3.46
C ALA A 92 -4.38 -1.99 -3.89
N ALA A 93 -4.83 -3.24 -3.87
CA ALA A 93 -4.05 -4.40 -4.31
C ALA A 93 -3.73 -4.30 -5.80
N MET A 94 -4.67 -3.82 -6.64
CA MET A 94 -4.41 -3.54 -8.05
C MET A 94 -3.36 -2.45 -8.25
N ALA A 95 -3.41 -1.37 -7.47
CA ALA A 95 -2.41 -0.30 -7.54
C ALA A 95 -1.02 -0.78 -7.11
N ALA A 96 -0.94 -1.51 -6.00
CA ALA A 96 0.30 -2.15 -5.52
C ALA A 96 0.89 -3.13 -6.55
N SER A 97 0.05 -3.96 -7.16
CA SER A 97 0.46 -4.93 -8.18
C SER A 97 0.91 -4.24 -9.47
N ARG A 98 0.23 -3.16 -9.90
CA ARG A 98 0.65 -2.34 -11.04
C ARG A 98 2.01 -1.70 -10.83
N HIS A 99 2.30 -1.24 -9.61
CA HIS A 99 3.58 -0.62 -9.27
C HIS A 99 4.71 -1.64 -9.15
N SER A 100 4.48 -2.74 -8.42
CA SER A 100 5.51 -3.76 -8.16
C SER A 100 5.72 -4.75 -9.31
N ARG A 101 4.71 -4.94 -10.17
CA ARG A 101 4.63 -6.05 -11.14
C ARG A 101 4.73 -7.43 -10.46
N ARG A 102 4.20 -7.54 -9.26
CA ARG A 102 4.23 -8.75 -8.42
C ARG A 102 2.89 -8.98 -7.73
N VAL A 103 2.67 -10.23 -7.30
CA VAL A 103 1.61 -10.54 -6.35
C VAL A 103 1.89 -9.82 -5.04
N CYS A 104 0.87 -9.18 -4.49
CA CYS A 104 0.95 -8.41 -3.27
C CYS A 104 -0.06 -8.92 -2.25
N VAL A 105 0.33 -8.93 -0.98
CA VAL A 105 -0.56 -9.26 0.14
C VAL A 105 -0.76 -8.05 1.04
N THR A 106 -1.98 -7.91 1.58
CA THR A 106 -2.32 -6.84 2.51
C THR A 106 -1.71 -7.14 3.88
N ALA A 107 -0.75 -6.32 4.31
CA ALA A 107 -0.06 -6.50 5.59
C ALA A 107 -0.75 -5.73 6.73
N SER A 108 -1.28 -4.55 6.44
CA SER A 108 -2.06 -3.76 7.40
C SER A 108 -2.92 -2.73 6.71
N VAL A 109 -3.97 -2.31 7.40
CA VAL A 109 -4.80 -1.17 7.03
C VAL A 109 -4.81 -0.21 8.22
N ASP A 110 -4.64 1.07 7.97
CA ASP A 110 -4.79 2.11 8.99
C ASP A 110 -6.28 2.32 9.33
N SER A 111 -6.58 3.13 10.35
CA SER A 111 -7.98 3.42 10.73
C SER A 111 -8.76 4.06 9.59
N ILE A 112 -10.01 3.65 9.41
CA ILE A 112 -10.91 4.17 8.37
C ILE A 112 -12.11 4.84 9.04
N ASP A 113 -12.33 6.11 8.70
CA ASP A 113 -13.51 6.86 9.12
C ASP A 113 -14.48 7.03 7.95
N PHE A 114 -15.74 6.61 8.15
CA PHE A 114 -16.80 6.76 7.15
C PHE A 114 -17.55 8.07 7.38
N LEU A 115 -17.19 9.10 6.63
CA LEU A 115 -17.69 10.46 6.79
C LEU A 115 -19.09 10.66 6.24
N ARG A 116 -19.45 9.93 5.17
CA ARG A 116 -20.75 10.04 4.50
C ARG A 116 -21.25 8.68 4.00
N PRO A 117 -22.56 8.40 4.13
CA PRO A 117 -23.13 7.16 3.62
C PRO A 117 -23.15 7.14 2.08
N ILE A 118 -23.09 5.93 1.51
CA ILE A 118 -23.34 5.69 0.08
C ILE A 118 -24.67 4.93 -0.02
N LYS A 119 -25.65 5.48 -0.72
CA LYS A 119 -27.00 4.92 -0.80
C LYS A 119 -27.12 3.93 -1.94
N VAL A 120 -28.05 2.98 -1.81
CA VAL A 120 -28.49 2.12 -2.93
C VAL A 120 -28.87 2.97 -4.13
N GLY A 121 -28.41 2.57 -5.31
CA GLY A 121 -28.61 3.29 -6.57
C GLY A 121 -27.63 4.44 -6.83
N GLN A 122 -26.78 4.82 -5.87
CA GLN A 122 -25.60 5.63 -6.13
C GLN A 122 -24.45 4.75 -6.64
N ALA A 123 -23.45 5.38 -7.25
CA ALA A 123 -22.18 4.74 -7.51
C ALA A 123 -21.20 4.96 -6.36
N ILE A 124 -20.37 3.97 -6.08
CA ILE A 124 -19.14 4.12 -5.32
C ILE A 124 -17.98 4.28 -6.32
N LEU A 125 -17.17 5.31 -6.14
CA LEU A 125 -15.92 5.54 -6.88
C LEU A 125 -14.75 5.39 -5.92
N LEU A 126 -13.73 4.65 -6.34
CA LEU A 126 -12.50 4.43 -5.60
C LEU A 126 -11.32 4.88 -6.44
N GLU A 127 -10.45 5.69 -5.86
CA GLU A 127 -9.21 6.17 -6.48
C GLU A 127 -8.04 5.71 -5.62
N ALA A 128 -7.20 4.81 -6.15
CA ALA A 128 -6.07 4.23 -5.45
C ALA A 128 -4.73 4.59 -6.10
N GLN A 129 -3.72 4.94 -5.30
CA GLN A 129 -2.37 5.25 -5.77
C GLN A 129 -1.33 4.86 -4.71
N VAL A 130 -0.20 4.30 -5.15
CA VAL A 130 0.96 4.10 -4.27
C VAL A 130 1.55 5.46 -3.89
N THR A 131 1.66 5.73 -2.59
CA THR A 131 2.17 6.98 -2.01
C THR A 131 3.63 6.89 -1.58
N ASP A 132 4.07 5.73 -1.08
CA ASP A 132 5.47 5.46 -0.73
C ASP A 132 5.81 3.98 -0.94
N ALA A 133 7.09 3.70 -1.21
CA ALA A 133 7.60 2.34 -1.33
C ALA A 133 8.92 2.21 -0.57
N ALA A 134 8.97 1.19 0.29
CA ALA A 134 10.17 0.77 0.99
C ALA A 134 10.90 -0.31 0.16
N ARG A 135 11.66 -1.19 0.83
CA ARG A 135 12.35 -2.29 0.15
C ARG A 135 11.37 -3.28 -0.48
N THR A 136 10.45 -3.84 0.29
CA THR A 136 9.52 -4.91 -0.17
C THR A 136 8.05 -4.55 0.04
N SER A 137 7.77 -3.38 0.63
CA SER A 137 6.44 -2.96 1.01
C SER A 137 6.08 -1.62 0.39
N MET A 138 4.79 -1.40 0.14
CA MET A 138 4.25 -0.18 -0.45
C MET A 138 3.09 0.32 0.42
N GLU A 139 3.00 1.62 0.60
CA GLU A 139 1.79 2.26 1.09
C GLU A 139 0.92 2.66 -0.12
N VAL A 140 -0.38 2.37 -0.04
CA VAL A 140 -1.38 2.74 -1.04
C VAL A 140 -2.45 3.57 -0.36
N ARG A 141 -2.67 4.78 -0.87
CA ARG A 141 -3.82 5.60 -0.47
C ARG A 141 -5.02 5.23 -1.33
N VAL A 142 -6.20 5.12 -0.72
CA VAL A 142 -7.48 4.96 -1.41
C VAL A 142 -8.44 6.06 -0.96
N ASN A 143 -8.94 6.86 -1.90
CA ASN A 143 -10.07 7.78 -1.66
C ASN A 143 -11.35 7.11 -2.15
N VAL A 144 -12.43 7.25 -1.39
CA VAL A 144 -13.75 6.73 -1.72
C VAL A 144 -14.73 7.89 -1.84
N TYR A 145 -15.53 7.87 -2.89
CA TYR A 145 -16.58 8.84 -3.13
C TYR A 145 -17.93 8.15 -3.40
N SER A 146 -19.00 8.72 -2.88
CA SER A 146 -20.36 8.44 -3.35
C SER A 146 -20.70 9.37 -4.51
N GLU A 147 -21.33 8.87 -5.56
CA GLU A 147 -21.80 9.67 -6.68
C GLU A 147 -23.26 9.36 -7.03
N ASN A 148 -24.10 10.40 -7.10
CA ASN A 148 -25.42 10.29 -7.70
C ASN A 148 -25.32 10.51 -9.21
N LEU A 149 -25.39 9.42 -9.97
CA LEU A 149 -25.26 9.42 -11.43
C LEU A 149 -26.32 10.25 -12.18
N ARG A 150 -27.46 10.56 -11.55
CA ARG A 150 -28.50 11.40 -12.18
C ARG A 150 -28.22 12.89 -12.02
N THR A 151 -27.60 13.30 -10.92
CA THR A 151 -27.34 14.71 -10.60
C THR A 151 -25.88 15.12 -10.81
N GLY A 152 -24.96 14.14 -10.88
CA GLY A 152 -23.52 14.36 -10.88
C GLY A 152 -22.97 14.76 -9.50
N GLU A 153 -23.80 14.76 -8.45
CA GLU A 153 -23.36 15.11 -7.12
C GLU A 153 -22.41 14.05 -6.57
N ARG A 154 -21.19 14.48 -6.21
CA ARG A 154 -20.15 13.63 -5.65
C ARG A 154 -19.80 14.09 -4.24
N HIS A 155 -19.62 13.14 -3.33
CA HIS A 155 -19.14 13.41 -1.99
C HIS A 155 -18.00 12.48 -1.60
N HIS A 156 -17.01 13.02 -0.91
CA HIS A 156 -15.99 12.21 -0.25
C HIS A 156 -16.59 11.44 0.92
N THR A 157 -16.39 10.13 0.91
CA THR A 157 -16.95 9.19 1.89
C THR A 157 -15.89 8.74 2.88
N ALA A 158 -14.71 8.36 2.40
CA ALA A 158 -13.63 7.84 3.24
C ALA A 158 -12.27 7.98 2.55
N THR A 159 -11.22 7.99 3.35
CA THR A 159 -9.84 7.79 2.89
C THR A 159 -9.24 6.68 3.74
N ALA A 160 -8.46 5.79 3.13
CA ALA A 160 -7.65 4.84 3.89
C ALA A 160 -6.26 4.68 3.30
N PHE A 161 -5.37 4.15 4.14
CA PHE A 161 -3.99 3.84 3.79
C PHE A 161 -3.74 2.35 4.05
N PHE A 162 -3.40 1.64 2.99
CA PHE A 162 -3.10 0.22 3.01
C PHE A 162 -1.59 0.03 2.92
N THR A 163 -1.08 -0.97 3.62
CA THR A 163 0.29 -1.43 3.43
C THR A 163 0.28 -2.80 2.78
N PHE A 164 0.91 -2.88 1.61
CA PHE A 164 1.11 -4.12 0.88
C PHE A 164 2.55 -4.59 0.98
N VAL A 165 2.76 -5.91 0.92
CA VAL A 165 4.08 -6.53 0.75
C VAL A 165 4.05 -7.32 -0.54
N ALA A 166 5.03 -7.07 -1.42
CA ALA A 166 5.20 -7.84 -2.65
C ALA A 166 5.89 -9.17 -2.35
N LEU A 167 5.43 -10.24 -2.97
CA LEU A 167 5.97 -11.59 -2.82
C LEU A 167 6.59 -12.10 -4.15
N ASP A 168 7.61 -12.93 -4.05
CA ASP A 168 8.13 -13.74 -5.15
C ASP A 168 7.33 -15.04 -5.33
N GLU A 169 7.74 -15.89 -6.28
CA GLU A 169 7.09 -17.17 -6.59
C GLU A 169 7.12 -18.17 -5.41
N ASP A 170 8.08 -18.01 -4.49
CA ASP A 170 8.20 -18.83 -3.27
C ASP A 170 7.39 -18.24 -2.10
N GLY A 171 6.64 -17.16 -2.33
CA GLY A 171 5.89 -16.45 -1.30
C GLY A 171 6.75 -15.63 -0.33
N ARG A 172 8.01 -15.31 -0.68
CA ARG A 172 8.91 -14.51 0.16
C ARG A 172 8.86 -13.02 -0.22
N PRO A 173 9.05 -12.09 0.73
CA PRO A 173 9.09 -10.66 0.43
C PRO A 173 10.20 -10.30 -0.57
N THR A 174 9.81 -9.66 -1.67
CA THR A 174 10.72 -9.31 -2.79
C THR A 174 10.87 -7.79 -2.95
N PRO A 175 12.02 -7.29 -3.43
CA PRO A 175 12.21 -5.87 -3.71
C PRO A 175 11.17 -5.28 -4.67
N VAL A 176 10.73 -4.05 -4.40
CA VAL A 176 9.78 -3.28 -5.23
C VAL A 176 10.43 -2.01 -5.79
N PRO A 177 9.94 -1.45 -6.91
CA PRO A 177 10.33 -0.13 -7.39
C PRO A 177 10.12 0.95 -6.32
N ALA A 178 11.10 1.83 -6.12
CA ALA A 178 10.88 3.07 -5.38
C ALA A 178 9.86 3.96 -6.11
N VAL A 179 9.10 4.76 -5.37
CA VAL A 179 8.10 5.68 -5.92
C VAL A 179 8.74 7.03 -6.21
N ILE A 180 8.58 7.51 -7.45
CA ILE A 180 8.94 8.87 -7.86
C ILE A 180 7.67 9.73 -7.74
N ALA A 181 7.67 10.66 -6.78
CA ALA A 181 6.63 11.66 -6.62
C ALA A 181 6.98 12.92 -7.42
N GLU A 182 6.14 13.29 -8.39
CA GLU A 182 6.46 14.36 -9.33
C GLU A 182 5.75 15.66 -8.98
N THR A 183 4.46 15.59 -8.67
CA THR A 183 3.66 16.77 -8.34
C THR A 183 3.88 17.22 -6.89
N PRO A 184 3.62 18.50 -6.55
CA PRO A 184 3.67 18.96 -5.16
C PRO A 184 2.76 18.15 -4.23
N GLU A 185 1.58 17.77 -4.71
CA GLU A 185 0.65 16.91 -3.96
C GLU A 185 1.24 15.52 -3.73
N GLU A 186 1.78 14.87 -4.76
CA GLU A 186 2.40 13.54 -4.63
C GLU A 186 3.59 13.56 -3.66
N LYS A 187 4.39 14.63 -3.67
CA LYS A 187 5.51 14.79 -2.74
C LYS A 187 5.03 14.90 -1.30
N ARG A 188 4.00 15.72 -1.04
CA ARG A 188 3.38 15.83 0.28
C ARG A 188 2.84 14.48 0.76
N LEU A 189 2.13 13.76 -0.10
CA LEU A 189 1.59 12.44 0.23
C LEU A 189 2.67 11.41 0.53
N GLN A 190 3.80 11.46 -0.18
CA GLN A 190 4.95 10.60 0.07
C GLN A 190 5.62 10.91 1.41
N GLU A 191 5.74 12.18 1.78
CA GLU A 191 6.26 12.58 3.10
C GLU A 191 5.35 12.09 4.23
N GLU A 192 4.04 12.36 4.14
CA GLU A 192 3.05 11.89 5.11
C GLU A 192 3.03 10.35 5.21
N ALA A 193 3.22 9.63 4.11
CA ALA A 193 3.30 8.17 4.07
C ALA A 193 4.52 7.63 4.85
N ARG A 194 5.67 8.29 4.69
CA ARG A 194 6.90 7.94 5.43
C ARG A 194 6.73 8.18 6.92
N GLU A 195 6.04 9.24 7.31
CA GLU A 195 5.70 9.52 8.70
C GLU A 195 4.76 8.46 9.28
N ARG A 196 3.67 8.11 8.58
CA ARG A 196 2.76 7.00 8.96
C ARG A 196 3.53 5.69 9.13
N ARG A 197 4.41 5.36 8.18
CA ARG A 197 5.27 4.18 8.28
C ARG A 197 6.16 4.22 9.53
N ARG A 198 6.80 5.35 9.81
CA ARG A 198 7.65 5.52 11.00
C ARG A 198 6.84 5.33 12.28
N ALA A 199 5.65 5.92 12.37
CA ALA A 199 4.73 5.76 13.50
C ALA A 199 4.30 4.29 13.70
N ARG A 200 4.01 3.57 12.60
CA ARG A 200 3.67 2.14 12.65
C ARG A 200 4.83 1.28 13.15
N LEU A 201 6.05 1.54 12.70
CA LEU A 201 7.25 0.81 13.14
C LEU A 201 7.59 1.10 14.61
N LEU A 202 7.36 2.33 15.07
CA LEU A 202 7.46 2.68 16.49
C LEU A 202 6.47 1.89 17.34
N ARG A 203 5.18 1.93 16.96
CA ARG A 203 4.10 1.24 17.68
C ARG A 203 4.30 -0.27 17.75
N THR A 204 4.89 -0.88 16.72
CA THR A 204 5.14 -2.33 16.64
C THR A 204 6.49 -2.76 17.21
N GLY A 205 7.34 -1.83 17.67
CA GLY A 205 8.69 -2.13 18.17
C GLY A 205 9.69 -2.54 17.09
N ARG A 206 9.38 -2.29 15.81
CA ARG A 206 10.13 -2.76 14.63
C ARG A 206 10.99 -1.68 13.97
N LEU A 207 11.40 -0.65 14.71
CA LEU A 207 12.27 0.41 14.19
C LEU A 207 13.55 -0.11 13.52
N LYS A 208 14.14 -1.18 14.07
CA LYS A 208 15.37 -1.78 13.54
C LYS A 208 15.22 -2.27 12.10
N ASP A 209 14.00 -2.66 11.71
CA ASP A 209 13.67 -3.14 10.36
C ASP A 209 13.67 -2.01 9.32
N ALA A 210 13.51 -0.74 9.74
CA ALA A 210 13.63 0.41 8.82
C ALA A 210 15.09 0.75 8.48
N ALA A 211 16.04 0.48 9.39
CA ALA A 211 17.44 0.86 9.23
C ALA A 211 18.24 -0.08 8.30
N GLY A 212 17.76 -1.30 8.04
CA GLY A 212 18.47 -2.30 7.23
C GLY A 212 18.54 -2.04 5.71
N GLY A 213 18.06 -0.88 5.23
CA GLY A 213 17.97 -0.56 3.80
C GLY A 213 18.98 0.46 3.26
N ALA A 214 19.65 1.22 4.12
CA ALA A 214 20.63 2.22 3.70
C ALA A 214 22.05 1.73 4.02
N ARG A 215 22.66 0.98 3.10
CA ARG A 215 24.11 0.79 3.13
C ARG A 215 24.76 2.03 2.52
N THR A 216 25.48 2.79 3.34
CA THR A 216 26.37 3.88 2.94
C THR A 216 27.31 3.37 1.85
N PRO A 217 27.56 4.12 0.75
CA PRO A 217 28.58 3.73 -0.21
C PRO A 217 29.92 3.70 0.51
N GLN A 218 30.49 2.50 0.60
CA GLN A 218 31.81 2.27 1.17
C GLN A 218 32.81 2.98 0.26
N ALA A 219 33.53 3.96 0.82
CA ALA A 219 34.61 4.63 0.12
C ALA A 219 35.62 3.58 -0.35
N VAL A 220 35.91 3.60 -1.65
CA VAL A 220 36.90 2.72 -2.27
C VAL A 220 38.27 3.18 -1.80
N GLY A 221 38.75 2.63 -0.69
CA GLY A 221 40.12 2.79 -0.21
C GLY A 221 41.05 1.93 -1.07
N GLY A 222 41.51 2.49 -2.19
CA GLY A 222 42.60 1.94 -2.96
C GLY A 222 43.92 2.28 -2.28
N GLU A 223 44.53 1.30 -1.62
CA GLU A 223 45.92 1.34 -1.18
C GLU A 223 46.83 1.43 -2.42
N ALA A 224 47.67 2.46 -2.49
CA ALA A 224 48.83 2.50 -3.36
C ALA A 224 50.07 2.65 -2.49
N SER A 225 50.81 1.55 -2.36
CA SER A 225 52.10 1.45 -1.68
C SER A 225 53.24 1.46 -2.71
N ALA A 226 54.33 2.13 -2.31
CA ALA A 226 55.74 1.95 -2.68
C ALA A 226 56.31 2.65 -3.94
N ALA A 227 57.28 3.55 -3.67
CA ALA A 227 58.71 3.42 -4.00
C ALA A 227 59.38 4.66 -4.67
N ALA A 228 60.07 5.42 -3.83
CA ALA A 228 61.41 6.03 -3.96
C ALA A 228 62.09 6.28 -5.32
N ALA A 229 62.43 7.55 -5.55
CA ALA A 229 63.73 8.10 -6.01
C ALA A 229 63.62 9.64 -5.84
N GLY A 230 64.57 10.47 -5.41
CA GLY A 230 66.01 10.39 -5.18
C GLY A 230 66.59 11.78 -5.51
N GLY A 231 67.31 12.42 -4.57
CA GLY A 231 68.08 13.67 -4.74
C GLY A 231 67.24 14.96 -4.61
N GLY A 232 67.63 16.02 -3.91
CA GLY A 232 68.91 16.47 -3.38
C GLY A 232 68.95 18.00 -3.58
N GLY A 233 69.08 18.79 -2.51
CA GLY A 233 69.30 20.24 -2.63
C GLY A 233 68.68 21.09 -1.50
N HIS A 234 69.53 21.67 -0.68
CA HIS A 234 69.28 22.74 0.31
C HIS A 234 70.42 23.78 0.12
N PRO A 235 70.41 25.01 0.68
CA PRO A 235 69.35 25.91 1.17
C PRO A 235 69.34 27.27 0.43
N GLY A 236 68.37 28.15 0.71
CA GLY A 236 68.58 29.58 0.44
C GLY A 236 67.37 30.50 0.51
N ASP A 237 67.22 31.12 1.68
CA ASP A 237 67.02 32.56 1.86
C ASP A 237 65.64 33.20 2.17
N ARG A 238 65.72 34.02 3.22
CA ARG A 238 64.92 35.12 3.80
C ARG A 238 63.55 35.52 3.21
N GLY A 239 62.58 35.64 4.13
CA GLY A 239 61.96 36.96 4.41
C GLY A 239 60.42 37.02 4.43
N PRO A 240 59.81 37.93 5.23
CA PRO A 240 58.48 37.71 5.84
C PRO A 240 57.38 38.66 5.31
N LYS A 241 56.11 38.36 5.66
CA LYS A 241 55.03 39.26 6.14
C LYS A 241 53.64 38.89 5.58
N GLY A 242 52.61 39.04 6.43
CA GLY A 242 51.25 39.28 5.98
C GLY A 242 50.17 38.75 6.93
N ALA A 243 49.69 39.60 7.82
CA ALA A 243 48.64 39.34 8.80
C ALA A 243 47.23 39.69 8.28
N GLY A 244 46.19 39.22 8.99
CA GLY A 244 44.77 39.60 8.87
C GLY A 244 43.88 38.35 8.88
N VAL A 245 43.41 37.78 10.00
CA VAL A 245 42.54 38.25 11.11
C VAL A 245 41.15 38.78 10.69
N GLY A 246 40.10 38.12 11.20
CA GLY A 246 38.71 38.61 11.32
C GLY A 246 37.72 37.80 10.47
N GLY A 247 36.91 36.86 10.97
CA GLY A 247 36.48 36.61 12.35
C GLY A 247 35.17 37.36 12.66
N GLU A 248 34.06 36.62 12.53
CA GLU A 248 32.77 36.76 13.25
C GLU A 248 31.75 37.88 12.90
N GLU A 249 30.62 37.41 12.33
CA GLU A 249 29.21 37.72 12.67
C GLU A 249 28.98 37.94 14.19
N PRO A 250 27.87 38.57 14.69
CA PRO A 250 26.49 38.18 14.30
C PRO A 250 25.35 39.23 14.42
N ALA A 251 24.19 38.80 13.89
CA ALA A 251 22.81 38.88 14.42
C ALA A 251 22.02 40.20 14.57
N ALA A 252 20.73 40.07 14.17
CA ALA A 252 19.50 40.60 14.78
C ALA A 252 19.27 42.14 14.73
N GLU A 253 18.07 42.73 14.64
CA GLU A 253 16.67 42.34 14.56
C GLU A 253 15.84 43.66 14.47
N LYS A 254 14.53 43.56 14.17
CA LYS A 254 13.41 44.49 14.43
C LYS A 254 12.96 45.52 13.37
N SER A 255 11.76 45.22 12.86
CA SER A 255 10.51 45.98 13.06
C SER A 255 10.42 47.40 12.48
N ARG A 256 9.71 47.54 11.36
CA ARG A 256 8.45 48.29 11.21
C ARG A 256 7.85 48.12 9.83
#